data_AF-A0A8S0Q601-F1
#
_entry.id   AF-A0A8S0Q601-F1
#
_cell.length_a   1.000
_cell.length_b   1.000
_cell.length_c   1.000
_cell.angle_alpha   90.00
_cell.angle_beta   90.00
_cell.angle_gamma   90.00
#
_symmetry.space_group_name_H-M   'P 1'
#
loop_
_entity.id
_entity.type
_entity.pdbx_description
1 polymer ?
#
loop_
_entity_poly.entity_id
_entity_poly.type
_entity_poly.pdbx_seq_one_letter_code
_entity_poly.pdbx_strand_id
1 'polypeptide(L)'
;MSCSNGETLVEAALRVLHTDDPFEKARLGDDIANKWLQGHIIRPYDDSVDIAVPDRPSRLSNVKVVSPSEMLKLGKAGSLQSRQAIVHGLVHTESWAIDLSWDIIACFGKQESMPREIFTNFVKVAQDEGRHFTLLAARLKEFGYFYGALPAHDGLWDSAIATLKDLLARGLDVLPTTISRFHKGGDDKTAELLEKVVYPEEITHCAAGVKWFKYLCLRSYFRGPLKPPFNGTARRVAGFGPQWYEPLAVKEIMTN
;
A
#
# COMPACT_ATOMS: atom_id res chain seq x y z
N MET A 1 31.26 12.34 16.82
CA MET A 1 30.58 11.04 16.80
C MET A 1 30.03 10.85 15.40
N SER A 2 30.57 9.88 14.65
CA SER A 2 30.11 9.55 13.30
C SER A 2 28.67 9.03 13.39
N CYS A 3 27.70 9.82 12.89
CA CYS A 3 26.39 9.28 12.58
C CYS A 3 26.61 8.19 11.54
N SER A 4 26.23 6.95 11.83
CA SER A 4 26.31 5.86 10.86
C SER A 4 25.51 6.23 9.62
N ASN A 5 26.16 6.22 8.45
CA ASN A 5 25.57 6.33 7.11
C ASN A 5 24.68 5.10 6.80
N GLY A 6 23.64 4.89 7.60
CA GLY A 6 22.65 3.84 7.38
C GLY A 6 21.64 4.25 6.31
N GLU A 7 21.24 3.26 5.50
CA GLU A 7 20.15 3.37 4.52
C GLU A 7 18.89 3.93 5.21
N THR A 8 18.25 4.91 4.55
CA THR A 8 16.96 5.46 4.93
C THR A 8 15.82 4.60 4.40
N LEU A 9 14.63 4.76 4.95
CA LEU A 9 13.47 4.02 4.48
C LEU A 9 13.11 4.36 3.02
N VAL A 10 13.29 5.61 2.58
CA VAL A 10 13.06 6.01 1.19
C VAL A 10 14.06 5.33 0.23
N GLU A 11 15.34 5.27 0.58
CA GLU A 11 16.34 4.52 -0.21
C GLU A 11 15.98 3.03 -0.31
N ALA A 12 15.54 2.44 0.80
CA ALA A 12 15.08 1.06 0.84
C ALA A 12 13.80 0.85 -0.02
N ALA A 13 12.83 1.77 0.05
CA ALA A 13 11.61 1.74 -0.75
C ALA A 13 11.92 1.79 -2.25
N LEU A 14 12.88 2.62 -2.66
CA LEU A 14 13.32 2.70 -4.05
C LEU A 14 13.95 1.39 -4.53
N ARG A 15 14.72 0.68 -3.69
CA ARG A 15 15.18 -0.68 -4.04
C ARG A 15 14.02 -1.64 -4.29
N VAL A 16 12.94 -1.55 -3.50
CA VAL A 16 11.75 -2.37 -3.74
C VAL A 16 11.10 -2.01 -5.08
N LEU A 17 10.93 -0.72 -5.37
CA LEU A 17 10.33 -0.25 -6.62
C LEU A 17 11.15 -0.60 -7.86
N HIS A 18 12.47 -0.73 -7.75
CA HIS A 18 13.36 -1.18 -8.83
C HIS A 18 13.48 -2.72 -8.94
N THR A 19 12.90 -3.47 -8.00
CA THR A 19 12.85 -4.93 -8.12
C THR A 19 11.75 -5.30 -9.11
N ASP A 20 12.04 -6.11 -10.12
CA ASP A 20 11.09 -6.48 -11.17
C ASP A 20 10.26 -7.73 -10.83
N ASP A 21 10.90 -8.73 -10.22
CA ASP A 21 10.27 -9.97 -9.78
C ASP A 21 9.35 -9.71 -8.57
N PRO A 22 8.06 -10.06 -8.66
CA PRO A 22 7.08 -9.76 -7.62
C PRO A 22 7.29 -10.59 -6.33
N PHE A 23 7.87 -11.80 -6.43
CA PHE A 23 8.19 -12.61 -5.25
C PHE A 23 9.41 -12.05 -4.53
N GLU A 24 10.47 -11.68 -5.27
CA GLU A 24 11.63 -11.01 -4.67
C GLU A 24 11.25 -9.64 -4.10
N LYS A 25 10.33 -8.92 -4.76
CA LYS A 25 9.78 -7.66 -4.26
C LYS A 25 9.06 -7.84 -2.94
N ALA A 26 8.15 -8.83 -2.84
CA ALA A 26 7.45 -9.15 -1.59
C ALA A 26 8.44 -9.55 -0.48
N ARG A 27 9.42 -10.42 -0.78
CA ARG A 27 10.45 -10.85 0.17
C ARG A 27 11.30 -9.69 0.66
N LEU A 28 11.74 -8.82 -0.26
CA LEU A 28 12.56 -7.67 0.08
C LEU A 28 11.77 -6.64 0.90
N GLY A 29 10.51 -6.40 0.53
CA GLY A 29 9.60 -5.53 1.28
C GLY A 29 9.42 -6.01 2.73
N ASP A 30 9.22 -7.31 2.94
CA ASP A 30 9.12 -7.88 4.29
C ASP A 30 10.41 -7.70 5.12
N ASP A 31 11.59 -7.95 4.52
CA ASP A 31 12.88 -7.73 5.19
C ASP A 31 13.08 -6.26 5.61
N ILE A 32 12.76 -5.32 4.73
CA ILE A 32 12.83 -3.88 5.03
C ILE A 32 11.81 -3.50 6.10
N ALA A 33 10.58 -4.02 6.03
CA ALA A 33 9.55 -3.77 7.02
C ALA A 33 9.99 -4.23 8.41
N ASN A 34 10.53 -5.44 8.52
CA ASN A 34 11.07 -5.97 9.77
C ASN A 34 12.22 -5.10 10.32
N LYS A 35 13.15 -4.67 9.46
CA LYS A 35 14.24 -3.76 9.85
C LYS A 35 13.73 -2.40 10.35
N TRP A 36 12.71 -1.83 9.70
CA TRP A 36 12.08 -0.58 10.15
C TRP A 36 11.38 -0.74 11.50
N LEU A 37 10.55 -1.78 11.64
CA LEU A 37 9.75 -2.03 12.84
C LEU A 37 10.61 -2.38 14.06
N GLN A 38 11.77 -3.01 13.84
CA GLN A 38 12.75 -3.31 14.89
C GLN A 38 13.70 -2.14 15.19
N GLY A 39 13.61 -1.03 14.45
CA GLY A 39 14.44 0.15 14.65
C GLY A 39 15.86 0.04 14.08
N HIS A 40 16.13 -0.93 13.20
CA HIS A 40 17.39 -1.02 12.46
C HIS A 40 17.48 0.06 11.36
N ILE A 41 16.34 0.39 10.72
CA ILE A 41 16.22 1.58 9.87
C ILE A 41 15.58 2.69 10.72
N ILE A 42 16.39 3.69 11.05
CA ILE A 42 15.98 4.76 11.98
C ILE A 42 15.46 5.97 11.22
N ARG A 43 16.03 6.32 10.07
CA ARG A 43 15.68 7.55 9.35
C ARG A 43 14.65 7.25 8.25
N PRO A 44 13.52 7.98 8.20
CA PRO A 44 12.58 7.82 7.09
C PRO A 44 13.20 8.28 5.76
N TYR A 45 13.88 9.42 5.76
CA TYR A 45 14.56 10.01 4.60
C TYR A 45 15.76 10.85 5.05
N ASP A 46 16.56 11.29 4.09
CA ASP A 46 17.67 12.23 4.27
C ASP A 46 17.34 13.54 3.54
N ASP A 47 17.21 14.65 4.27
CA ASP A 47 16.86 15.96 3.70
C ASP A 47 17.92 16.48 2.71
N SER A 48 19.16 16.03 2.84
CA SER A 48 20.26 16.46 1.98
C SER A 48 20.33 15.74 0.63
N VAL A 49 19.57 14.64 0.48
CA VAL A 49 19.62 13.79 -0.71
C VAL A 49 18.32 13.94 -1.48
N ASP A 50 18.43 14.37 -2.74
CA ASP A 50 17.30 14.32 -3.67
C ASP A 50 17.38 13.08 -4.53
N ILE A 51 16.43 12.16 -4.31
CA ILE A 51 16.39 10.88 -5.02
C ILE A 51 15.16 10.89 -5.92
N ALA A 52 15.40 10.68 -7.21
CA ALA A 52 14.32 10.56 -8.19
C ALA A 52 13.56 9.25 -7.95
N VAL A 53 12.25 9.37 -7.72
CA VAL A 53 11.34 8.23 -7.69
C VAL A 53 10.98 7.88 -9.13
N PRO A 54 11.01 6.60 -9.54
CA PRO A 54 10.64 6.22 -10.89
C PRO A 54 9.15 6.47 -11.14
N ASP A 55 8.78 6.92 -12.35
CA ASP A 55 7.37 7.13 -12.74
C ASP A 55 6.51 5.87 -12.64
N ARG A 56 7.16 4.69 -12.73
CA ARG A 56 6.53 3.39 -12.58
C ARG A 56 7.50 2.39 -11.93
N PRO A 57 7.02 1.53 -11.01
CA PRO A 57 7.80 0.42 -10.50
C PRO A 57 8.21 -0.54 -11.61
N SER A 58 9.35 -1.18 -11.42
CA SER A 58 9.83 -2.26 -12.28
C SER A 58 8.92 -3.48 -12.17
N ARG A 59 8.70 -4.15 -13.31
CA ARG A 59 7.85 -5.33 -13.41
C ARG A 59 8.41 -6.26 -14.48
N LEU A 60 8.43 -7.56 -14.20
CA LEU A 60 8.83 -8.56 -15.18
C LEU A 60 7.98 -8.50 -16.46
N SER A 61 8.65 -8.65 -17.60
CA SER A 61 8.05 -8.59 -18.93
C SER A 61 7.11 -9.76 -19.25
N ASN A 62 7.12 -10.83 -18.45
CA ASN A 62 6.24 -11.99 -18.61
C ASN A 62 4.79 -11.71 -18.15
N VAL A 63 4.53 -10.61 -17.43
CA VAL A 63 3.17 -10.20 -17.08
C VAL A 63 2.59 -9.41 -18.25
N LYS A 64 1.72 -10.04 -19.04
CA LYS A 64 1.04 -9.37 -20.14
C LYS A 64 -0.04 -8.42 -19.62
N VAL A 65 0.20 -7.12 -19.73
CA VAL A 65 -0.79 -6.09 -19.42
C VAL A 65 -1.64 -5.80 -20.66
N VAL A 66 -2.97 -5.76 -20.48
CA VAL A 66 -3.95 -5.43 -21.52
C VAL A 66 -4.92 -4.36 -21.01
N SER A 67 -5.67 -3.73 -21.92
CA SER A 67 -6.70 -2.76 -21.50
C SER A 67 -7.85 -3.46 -20.75
N PRO A 68 -8.58 -2.76 -19.86
CA PRO A 68 -9.74 -3.33 -19.18
C PRO A 68 -10.81 -3.89 -20.13
N SER A 69 -10.95 -3.33 -21.34
CA SER A 69 -11.87 -3.83 -22.38
C SER A 69 -11.46 -5.17 -22.99
N GLU A 70 -10.19 -5.54 -22.90
CA GLU A 70 -9.64 -6.79 -23.44
C GLU A 70 -9.54 -7.89 -22.37
N MET A 71 -9.89 -7.58 -21.12
CA MET A 71 -9.92 -8.54 -20.03
C MET A 71 -11.00 -9.59 -20.25
N LEU A 72 -10.66 -10.84 -19.95
CA LEU A 72 -11.62 -11.93 -19.92
C LEU A 72 -12.67 -11.65 -18.84
N LYS A 73 -13.95 -11.88 -19.16
CA LYS A 73 -15.02 -11.76 -18.17
C LYS A 73 -14.78 -12.77 -17.03
N LEU A 74 -14.64 -12.24 -15.82
CA LEU A 74 -14.56 -13.07 -14.61
C LEU A 74 -15.86 -13.88 -14.46
N GLY A 75 -15.74 -15.20 -14.38
CA GLY A 75 -16.86 -16.09 -14.13
C GLY A 75 -17.37 -16.01 -12.68
N LYS A 76 -18.21 -16.97 -12.28
CA LYS A 76 -18.81 -17.03 -10.94
C LYS A 76 -18.08 -17.99 -9.97
N ALA A 77 -16.80 -18.27 -10.20
CA ALA A 77 -15.97 -19.22 -9.43
C ALA A 77 -16.46 -20.69 -9.38
N GLY A 78 -17.47 -21.05 -10.19
CA GLY A 78 -18.00 -22.43 -10.24
C GLY A 78 -17.12 -23.43 -11.00
N SER A 79 -16.35 -22.95 -12.00
CA SER A 79 -15.39 -23.78 -12.74
C SER A 79 -13.96 -23.49 -12.32
N LEU A 80 -13.05 -24.45 -12.50
CA LEU A 80 -11.63 -24.28 -12.21
C LEU A 80 -11.03 -23.09 -12.96
N GLN A 81 -11.37 -22.92 -14.24
CA GLN A 81 -10.91 -21.79 -15.06
C GLN A 81 -11.36 -20.45 -14.49
N SER A 82 -12.60 -20.37 -13.99
CA SER A 82 -13.10 -19.15 -13.36
C SER A 82 -12.37 -18.85 -12.04
N ARG A 83 -12.03 -19.88 -11.25
CA ARG A 83 -11.28 -19.70 -9.99
C ARG A 83 -9.86 -19.25 -10.28
N GLN A 84 -9.18 -19.87 -11.24
CA GLN A 84 -7.85 -19.48 -11.70
C GLN A 84 -7.82 -18.01 -12.14
N ALA A 85 -8.80 -17.56 -12.94
CA ALA A 85 -8.87 -16.18 -13.40
C ALA A 85 -9.12 -15.18 -12.26
N ILE A 86 -10.02 -15.49 -11.32
CA ILE A 86 -10.28 -14.60 -10.18
C ILE A 86 -9.06 -14.53 -9.26
N VAL A 87 -8.47 -15.66 -8.89
CA VAL A 87 -7.30 -15.67 -7.99
C VAL A 87 -6.08 -15.04 -8.66
N HIS A 88 -5.85 -15.27 -9.96
CA HIS A 88 -4.78 -14.57 -10.69
C HIS A 88 -4.98 -13.05 -10.67
N GLY A 89 -6.22 -12.58 -10.89
CA GLY A 89 -6.56 -11.16 -10.78
C GLY A 89 -6.26 -10.60 -9.39
N LEU A 90 -6.61 -11.32 -8.32
CA LEU A 90 -6.29 -10.92 -6.95
C LEU A 90 -4.77 -10.85 -6.71
N VAL A 91 -4.01 -11.88 -7.13
CA VAL A 91 -2.54 -11.86 -7.05
C VAL A 91 -1.95 -10.64 -7.77
N HIS A 92 -2.50 -10.26 -8.92
CA HIS A 92 -2.06 -9.07 -9.64
C HIS A 92 -2.37 -7.78 -8.86
N THR A 93 -3.57 -7.68 -8.27
CA THR A 93 -3.95 -6.56 -7.40
C THR A 93 -3.00 -6.42 -6.21
N GLU A 94 -2.70 -7.51 -5.50
CA GLU A 94 -1.76 -7.49 -4.37
C GLU A 94 -0.35 -7.05 -4.82
N SER A 95 0.09 -7.53 -5.99
CA SER A 95 1.39 -7.12 -6.53
C SER A 95 1.48 -5.61 -6.77
N TRP A 96 0.38 -4.99 -7.23
CA TRP A 96 0.31 -3.52 -7.37
C TRP A 96 0.16 -2.82 -6.01
N ALA A 97 -0.51 -3.43 -5.03
CA ALA A 97 -0.66 -2.86 -3.70
C ALA A 97 0.67 -2.77 -2.94
N ILE A 98 1.57 -3.76 -3.12
CA ILE A 98 2.96 -3.69 -2.66
C ILE A 98 3.65 -2.46 -3.24
N ASP A 99 3.64 -2.34 -4.57
CA ASP A 99 4.29 -1.24 -5.30
C ASP A 99 3.80 0.11 -4.80
N LEU A 100 2.49 0.25 -4.68
CA LEU A 100 1.84 1.49 -4.31
C LEU A 100 2.11 1.89 -2.86
N SER A 101 2.20 0.92 -1.95
CA SER A 101 2.56 1.18 -0.56
C SER A 101 3.99 1.71 -0.43
N TRP A 102 4.93 1.15 -1.21
CA TRP A 102 6.32 1.63 -1.26
C TRP A 102 6.47 2.95 -2.02
N ASP A 103 5.66 3.18 -3.05
CA ASP A 103 5.59 4.45 -3.77
C ASP A 103 5.13 5.58 -2.84
N ILE A 104 4.11 5.36 -2.00
CA ILE A 104 3.67 6.34 -1.01
C ILE A 104 4.80 6.70 -0.03
N ILE A 105 5.57 5.70 0.40
CA ILE A 105 6.74 5.90 1.26
C ILE A 105 7.80 6.75 0.56
N ALA A 106 8.08 6.48 -0.71
CA ALA A 106 9.11 7.16 -1.50
C ALA A 106 8.72 8.60 -1.88
N CYS A 107 7.48 8.82 -2.32
CA CYS A 107 6.99 10.10 -2.83
C CYS A 107 6.51 11.05 -1.72
N PHE A 108 5.52 10.61 -0.93
CA PHE A 108 4.80 11.52 -0.03
C PHE A 108 5.56 11.82 1.25
N GLY A 109 6.46 10.93 1.65
CA GLY A 109 7.20 11.08 2.89
C GLY A 109 8.00 12.39 2.97
N LYS A 110 8.89 12.59 2.00
CA LYS A 110 9.79 13.75 1.92
C LYS A 110 9.04 15.00 1.44
N GLN A 111 8.31 14.90 0.34
CA GLN A 111 7.69 16.06 -0.34
C GLN A 111 6.70 16.81 0.57
N GLU A 112 5.93 16.09 1.38
CA GLU A 112 4.91 16.69 2.25
C GLU A 112 5.39 16.87 3.70
N SER A 113 6.67 16.61 4.00
CA SER A 113 7.22 16.65 5.37
C SER A 113 6.37 15.86 6.36
N MET A 114 6.06 14.61 6.01
CA MET A 114 5.09 13.81 6.76
C MET A 114 5.67 13.27 8.07
N PRO A 115 4.85 13.12 9.13
CA PRO A 115 5.33 12.55 10.39
C PRO A 115 5.72 11.08 10.22
N ARG A 116 6.71 10.61 11.01
CA ARG A 116 7.21 9.21 11.02
C ARG A 116 6.11 8.14 10.99
N GLU A 117 4.96 8.43 11.60
CA GLU A 117 3.85 7.50 11.69
C GLU A 117 3.29 7.09 10.32
N ILE A 118 3.31 7.96 9.28
CA ILE A 118 2.83 7.57 7.94
C ILE A 118 3.68 6.44 7.38
N PHE A 119 4.99 6.58 7.50
CA PHE A 119 5.96 5.59 7.05
C PHE A 119 5.71 4.26 7.74
N THR A 120 5.50 4.29 9.05
CA THR A 120 5.23 3.08 9.83
C THR A 120 3.89 2.44 9.44
N ASN A 121 2.86 3.23 9.12
CA ASN A 121 1.57 2.71 8.68
C ASN A 121 1.71 2.04 7.30
N PHE A 122 2.31 2.71 6.32
CA PHE A 122 2.45 2.15 4.97
C PHE A 122 3.50 1.03 4.87
N VAL A 123 4.49 0.98 5.76
CA VAL A 123 5.39 -0.19 5.88
C VAL A 123 4.61 -1.43 6.31
N LYS A 124 3.66 -1.28 7.24
CA LYS A 124 2.80 -2.40 7.66
C LYS A 124 1.85 -2.83 6.55
N VAL A 125 1.23 -1.87 5.86
CA VAL A 125 0.40 -2.17 4.68
C VAL A 125 1.24 -2.95 3.67
N ALA A 126 2.41 -2.43 3.27
CA ALA A 126 3.29 -3.10 2.30
C ALA A 126 3.68 -4.53 2.70
N GLN A 127 3.90 -4.76 4.00
CA GLN A 127 4.21 -6.09 4.55
C GLN A 127 3.01 -7.04 4.43
N ASP A 128 1.81 -6.57 4.75
CA ASP A 128 0.57 -7.34 4.59
C ASP A 128 0.30 -7.67 3.12
N GLU A 129 0.43 -6.70 2.20
CA GLU A 129 0.22 -6.95 0.76
C GLU A 129 1.24 -7.94 0.18
N GLY A 130 2.50 -7.88 0.65
CA GLY A 130 3.52 -8.87 0.31
C GLY A 130 3.13 -10.29 0.73
N ARG A 131 2.52 -10.41 1.90
CA ARG A 131 2.01 -11.69 2.41
C ARG A 131 0.75 -12.13 1.68
N HIS A 132 -0.20 -11.24 1.42
CA HIS A 132 -1.40 -11.51 0.61
C HIS A 132 -1.03 -12.04 -0.76
N PHE A 133 -0.13 -11.34 -1.47
CA PHE A 133 0.43 -11.77 -2.75
C PHE A 133 0.97 -13.19 -2.66
N THR A 134 1.82 -13.47 -1.67
CA THR A 134 2.47 -14.78 -1.52
C THR A 134 1.46 -15.90 -1.25
N LEU A 135 0.48 -15.67 -0.37
CA LEU A 135 -0.56 -16.64 -0.03
C LEU A 135 -1.48 -16.93 -1.22
N LEU A 136 -1.91 -15.89 -1.94
CA LEU A 136 -2.75 -16.03 -3.12
C LEU A 136 -2.00 -16.66 -4.29
N ALA A 137 -0.72 -16.34 -4.48
CA ALA A 137 0.13 -16.96 -5.48
C ALA A 137 0.34 -18.45 -5.19
N ALA A 138 0.50 -18.83 -3.92
CA ALA A 138 0.52 -20.23 -3.50
C ALA A 138 -0.82 -20.91 -3.79
N ARG A 139 -1.95 -20.26 -3.47
CA ARG A 139 -3.28 -20.78 -3.80
C ARG A 139 -3.49 -20.97 -5.30
N LEU A 140 -2.98 -20.06 -6.12
CA LEU A 140 -3.02 -20.16 -7.58
C LEU A 140 -2.21 -21.36 -8.10
N LYS A 141 -1.05 -21.65 -7.50
CA LYS A 141 -0.24 -22.84 -7.81
C LYS A 141 -0.99 -24.14 -7.51
N GLU A 142 -1.78 -24.19 -6.44
CA GLU A 142 -2.62 -25.35 -6.12
C GLU A 142 -3.70 -25.63 -7.19
N PHE A 143 -4.08 -24.63 -7.99
CA PHE A 143 -4.93 -24.82 -9.17
C PHE A 143 -4.17 -25.24 -10.43
N GLY A 144 -2.88 -25.54 -10.33
CA GLY A 144 -2.03 -25.86 -11.49
C GLY A 144 -1.75 -24.64 -12.38
N TYR A 145 -1.76 -23.43 -11.80
CA TYR A 145 -1.56 -22.18 -12.53
C TYR A 145 -0.49 -21.30 -11.87
N PHE A 146 -0.12 -20.18 -12.49
CA PHE A 146 0.92 -19.31 -11.94
C PHE A 146 0.67 -17.83 -12.27
N TYR A 147 1.28 -16.94 -11.48
CA TYR A 147 1.19 -15.51 -11.71
C TYR A 147 1.87 -15.12 -13.02
N GLY A 148 1.20 -14.30 -13.84
CA GLY A 148 1.63 -13.95 -15.20
C GLY A 148 1.13 -14.89 -16.31
N ALA A 149 0.48 -16.01 -15.98
CA ALA A 149 -0.05 -16.93 -17.00
C ALA A 149 -1.32 -16.44 -17.70
N LEU A 150 -2.12 -15.58 -17.05
CA LEU A 150 -3.22 -14.83 -17.66
C LEU A 150 -2.81 -13.36 -17.88
N PRO A 151 -3.43 -12.68 -18.87
CA PRO A 151 -3.29 -11.25 -19.00
C PRO A 151 -3.92 -10.54 -17.78
N ALA A 152 -3.36 -9.39 -17.44
CA ALA A 152 -3.83 -8.54 -16.35
C ALA A 152 -4.01 -7.09 -16.83
N HIS A 153 -4.56 -6.22 -16.00
CA HIS A 153 -4.73 -4.80 -16.32
C HIS A 153 -4.19 -3.93 -15.19
N ASP A 154 -3.63 -2.78 -15.53
CA ASP A 154 -2.97 -1.89 -14.57
C ASP A 154 -3.92 -0.86 -13.94
N GLY A 155 -5.20 -1.21 -13.88
CA GLY A 155 -6.27 -0.28 -13.49
C GLY A 155 -6.11 0.25 -12.06
N LEU A 156 -5.45 -0.49 -11.16
CA LEU A 156 -5.16 0.00 -9.81
C LEU A 156 -4.09 1.11 -9.84
N TRP A 157 -3.00 0.89 -10.57
CA TRP A 157 -1.92 1.86 -10.72
C TRP A 157 -2.39 3.11 -11.49
N ASP A 158 -3.12 2.91 -12.58
CA ASP A 158 -3.64 4.03 -13.38
C ASP A 158 -4.60 4.90 -12.56
N SER A 159 -5.48 4.30 -11.75
CA SER A 159 -6.34 5.03 -10.80
C SER A 159 -5.52 5.77 -9.73
N ALA A 160 -4.45 5.16 -9.22
CA ALA A 160 -3.57 5.77 -8.22
C ALA A 160 -2.87 7.03 -8.75
N ILE A 161 -2.32 6.93 -9.95
CA ILE A 161 -1.70 8.07 -10.66
C ILE A 161 -2.73 9.15 -10.97
N ALA A 162 -3.93 8.76 -11.42
CA ALA A 162 -4.99 9.72 -11.76
C ALA A 162 -5.57 10.42 -10.51
N THR A 163 -5.62 9.72 -9.38
CA THR A 163 -6.29 10.20 -8.16
C THR A 163 -5.72 9.53 -6.91
N LEU A 164 -5.16 10.34 -6.01
CA LEU A 164 -4.82 9.92 -4.63
C LEU A 164 -6.04 9.33 -3.87
N LYS A 165 -7.26 9.61 -4.35
CA LYS A 165 -8.53 9.28 -3.71
C LYS A 165 -9.05 7.87 -4.03
N ASP A 166 -8.60 7.24 -5.12
CA ASP A 166 -9.29 6.06 -5.68
C ASP A 166 -8.64 4.73 -5.26
N LEU A 167 -7.48 4.78 -4.57
CA LEU A 167 -6.82 3.62 -3.97
C LEU A 167 -7.69 2.85 -2.97
N LEU A 168 -8.45 3.58 -2.16
CA LEU A 168 -8.89 3.08 -0.84
C LEU A 168 -10.28 2.44 -0.85
N ALA A 169 -11.00 2.49 -1.98
CA ALA A 169 -12.41 2.11 -2.04
C ALA A 169 -12.68 0.76 -2.72
N ARG A 170 -11.84 0.32 -3.69
CA ARG A 170 -12.25 -0.78 -4.60
C ARG A 170 -12.08 -2.19 -4.02
N GLY A 171 -11.08 -2.42 -3.16
CA GLY A 171 -10.85 -3.74 -2.53
C GLY A 171 -12.00 -4.14 -1.62
N LEU A 172 -12.38 -3.24 -0.70
CA LEU A 172 -13.43 -3.45 0.30
C LEU A 172 -14.82 -3.74 -0.28
N ASP A 173 -15.18 -3.08 -1.38
CA ASP A 173 -16.51 -3.25 -1.99
C ASP A 173 -16.65 -4.59 -2.74
N VAL A 174 -15.54 -5.13 -3.25
CA VAL A 174 -15.55 -6.32 -4.13
C VAL A 174 -15.27 -7.62 -3.37
N LEU A 175 -14.46 -7.58 -2.32
CA LEU A 175 -14.05 -8.76 -1.53
C LEU A 175 -15.22 -9.59 -0.98
N PRO A 176 -16.25 -9.00 -0.32
CA PRO A 176 -17.38 -9.80 0.21
C PRO A 176 -18.13 -10.58 -0.87
N THR A 177 -18.32 -9.96 -2.04
CA THR A 177 -18.96 -10.62 -3.19
C THR A 177 -18.08 -11.75 -3.73
N THR A 178 -16.76 -11.54 -3.77
CA THR A 178 -15.78 -12.55 -4.22
C THR A 178 -15.73 -13.74 -3.26
N ILE A 179 -15.72 -13.51 -1.94
CA ILE A 179 -15.81 -14.55 -0.91
C ILE A 179 -17.08 -15.38 -1.11
N SER A 180 -18.24 -14.73 -1.27
CA SER A 180 -19.52 -15.41 -1.51
C SER A 180 -19.49 -16.26 -2.79
N ARG A 181 -18.80 -15.81 -3.85
CA ARG A 181 -18.64 -16.58 -5.09
C ARG A 181 -17.80 -17.85 -4.86
N PHE A 182 -16.71 -17.78 -4.11
CA PHE A 182 -15.89 -18.96 -3.82
C PHE A 182 -16.62 -20.01 -2.98
N HIS A 183 -17.36 -19.61 -1.93
CA HIS A 183 -18.22 -20.52 -1.18
C HIS A 183 -19.26 -21.20 -2.08
N LYS A 184 -20.02 -20.41 -2.86
CA LYS A 184 -21.01 -20.96 -3.81
C LYS A 184 -20.38 -21.84 -4.89
N GLY A 185 -19.13 -21.55 -5.23
CA GLY A 185 -18.33 -22.33 -6.15
C GLY A 185 -17.84 -23.64 -5.55
N GLY A 186 -17.90 -23.85 -4.23
CA GLY A 186 -17.35 -25.03 -3.55
C GLY A 186 -15.84 -24.96 -3.34
N ASP A 187 -15.28 -23.76 -3.19
CA ASP A 187 -13.87 -23.52 -2.89
C ASP A 187 -13.72 -22.77 -1.57
N ASP A 188 -14.03 -23.47 -0.49
CA ASP A 188 -13.98 -22.90 0.86
C ASP A 188 -12.56 -22.52 1.27
N LYS A 189 -11.53 -23.20 0.74
CA LYS A 189 -10.13 -22.86 1.05
C LYS A 189 -9.77 -21.45 0.59
N THR A 190 -10.17 -21.06 -0.63
CA THR A 190 -9.93 -19.69 -1.11
C THR A 190 -10.83 -18.69 -0.37
N ALA A 191 -12.09 -19.04 -0.13
CA ALA A 191 -13.02 -18.18 0.59
C ALA A 191 -12.52 -17.86 2.00
N GLU A 192 -12.07 -18.86 2.75
CA GLU A 192 -11.53 -18.69 4.10
C GLU A 192 -10.23 -17.88 4.13
N LEU A 193 -9.33 -18.06 3.15
CA LEU A 193 -8.13 -17.23 3.03
C LEU A 193 -8.52 -15.75 2.89
N LEU A 194 -9.47 -15.44 2.00
CA LEU A 194 -9.93 -14.08 1.80
C LEU A 194 -10.67 -13.54 3.01
N GLU A 195 -11.54 -14.32 3.63
CA GLU A 195 -12.39 -13.89 4.75
C GLU A 195 -11.62 -13.70 6.05
N LYS A 196 -10.64 -14.58 6.35
CA LYS A 196 -9.94 -14.60 7.65
C LYS A 196 -8.63 -13.84 7.65
N VAL A 197 -8.02 -13.63 6.48
CA VAL A 197 -6.70 -13.01 6.36
C VAL A 197 -6.79 -11.70 5.59
N VAL A 198 -7.18 -11.76 4.30
CA VAL A 198 -7.12 -10.58 3.43
C VAL A 198 -8.13 -9.50 3.85
N TYR A 199 -9.40 -9.87 3.97
CA TYR A 199 -10.47 -8.90 4.20
C TYR A 199 -10.34 -8.11 5.53
N PRO A 200 -10.00 -8.71 6.68
CA PRO A 200 -9.77 -7.95 7.92
C PRO A 200 -8.61 -6.97 7.82
N GLU A 201 -7.55 -7.32 7.10
CA GLU A 201 -6.35 -6.49 6.95
C GLU A 201 -6.61 -5.31 6.01
N GLU A 202 -7.33 -5.54 4.91
CA GLU A 202 -7.79 -4.50 3.97
C GLU A 202 -8.61 -3.39 4.65
N ILE A 203 -9.40 -3.73 5.67
CA ILE A 203 -10.11 -2.73 6.49
C ILE A 203 -9.10 -1.80 7.19
N THR A 204 -8.02 -2.35 7.72
CA THR A 204 -6.98 -1.57 8.40
C THR A 204 -6.15 -0.74 7.43
N HIS A 205 -5.91 -1.25 6.23
CA HIS A 205 -5.20 -0.54 5.15
C HIS A 205 -6.02 0.67 4.68
N CYS A 206 -7.31 0.47 4.43
CA CYS A 206 -8.23 1.56 4.12
C CYS A 206 -8.28 2.61 5.22
N ALA A 207 -8.35 2.18 6.49
CA ALA A 207 -8.34 3.08 7.63
C ALA A 207 -7.06 3.93 7.70
N ALA A 208 -5.89 3.34 7.38
CA ALA A 208 -4.63 4.06 7.28
C ALA A 208 -4.68 5.13 6.17
N GLY A 209 -5.17 4.78 4.99
CA GLY A 209 -5.34 5.74 3.90
C GLY A 209 -6.29 6.88 4.25
N VAL A 210 -7.46 6.59 4.85
CA VAL A 210 -8.43 7.61 5.27
C VAL A 210 -7.83 8.55 6.32
N LYS A 211 -7.05 8.01 7.26
CA LYS A 211 -6.36 8.80 8.29
C LYS A 211 -5.43 9.83 7.65
N TRP A 212 -4.56 9.40 6.73
CA TRP A 212 -3.57 10.28 6.10
C TRP A 212 -4.18 11.23 5.07
N PHE A 213 -5.24 10.80 4.38
CA PHE A 213 -6.04 11.69 3.54
C PHE A 213 -6.66 12.83 4.35
N LYS A 214 -7.31 12.52 5.49
CA LYS A 214 -7.86 13.55 6.40
C LYS A 214 -6.77 14.48 6.92
N TYR A 215 -5.62 13.94 7.29
CA TYR A 215 -4.47 14.73 7.74
C TYR A 215 -4.01 15.74 6.68
N LEU A 216 -3.83 15.29 5.43
CA LEU A 216 -3.44 16.15 4.31
C LEU A 216 -4.50 17.20 3.99
N CYS A 217 -5.78 16.82 3.93
CA CYS A 217 -6.86 17.78 3.70
C CYS A 217 -6.88 18.87 4.76
N LEU A 218 -6.82 18.52 6.06
CA LEU A 218 -6.79 19.51 7.13
C LEU A 218 -5.59 20.46 6.97
N ARG A 219 -4.41 19.95 6.61
CA ARG A 219 -3.22 20.79 6.32
C ARG A 219 -3.46 21.78 5.20
N SER A 220 -4.02 21.33 4.07
CA SER A 220 -4.25 22.21 2.91
C SER A 220 -5.27 23.31 3.18
N TYR A 221 -6.22 23.11 4.10
CA TYR A 221 -7.22 24.13 4.46
C TYR A 221 -6.75 25.12 5.54
N PHE A 222 -5.72 24.80 6.33
CA PHE A 222 -5.15 25.73 7.31
C PHE A 222 -4.12 26.65 6.65
N ARG A 223 -4.54 27.88 6.29
CA ARG A 223 -3.65 28.95 5.82
C ARG A 223 -2.95 29.62 7.00
N GLY A 224 -1.91 29.00 7.53
CA GLY A 224 -1.03 29.54 8.57
C GLY A 224 -0.95 28.68 9.82
N PRO A 225 0.05 28.91 10.69
CA PRO A 225 0.29 28.07 11.85
C PRO A 225 -0.88 28.17 12.84
N LEU A 226 -1.33 27.02 13.34
CA LEU A 226 -2.27 26.97 14.45
C LEU A 226 -1.64 27.64 15.67
N LYS A 227 -2.28 28.67 16.20
CA LYS A 227 -1.73 29.41 17.35
C LYS A 227 -2.09 28.72 18.66
N PRO A 228 -1.09 28.40 19.52
CA PRO A 228 -1.36 28.02 20.90
C PRO A 228 -1.95 29.20 21.71
N PRO A 229 -2.54 28.95 22.90
CA PRO A 229 -2.61 27.66 23.60
C PRO A 229 -3.71 26.74 23.07
N PHE A 230 -3.44 25.43 23.03
CA PHE A 230 -4.42 24.42 22.66
C PHE A 230 -5.08 23.81 23.89
N ASN A 231 -6.41 23.72 23.89
CA ASN A 231 -7.14 22.95 24.89
C ASN A 231 -7.04 21.45 24.61
N GLY A 232 -5.93 20.84 25.04
CA GLY A 232 -5.65 19.43 24.77
C GLY A 232 -6.68 18.45 25.36
N THR A 233 -7.29 18.80 26.50
CA THR A 233 -8.31 17.96 27.15
C THR A 233 -9.59 17.90 26.34
N ALA A 234 -10.14 19.06 25.93
CA ALA A 234 -11.35 19.10 25.12
C ALA A 234 -11.14 18.45 23.74
N ARG A 235 -9.97 18.66 23.13
CA ARG A 235 -9.63 18.06 21.83
C ARG A 235 -9.50 16.54 21.90
N ARG A 236 -8.91 15.98 22.95
CA ARG A 236 -8.90 14.53 23.18
C ARG A 236 -10.29 13.93 23.34
N VAL A 237 -11.19 14.61 24.07
CA VAL A 237 -12.60 14.18 24.20
C VAL A 237 -13.31 14.18 22.84
N ALA A 238 -12.97 15.13 21.97
CA ALA A 238 -13.47 15.19 20.60
C ALA A 238 -12.77 14.22 19.60
N GLY A 239 -11.90 13.32 20.07
CA GLY A 239 -11.15 12.39 19.22
C GLY A 239 -9.97 13.00 18.45
N PHE A 240 -9.55 14.21 18.83
CA PHE A 240 -8.51 14.99 18.15
C PHE A 240 -7.26 15.13 19.02
N GLY A 241 -6.36 14.15 18.94
CA GLY A 241 -5.12 14.13 19.72
C GLY A 241 -4.06 15.18 19.30
N PRO A 242 -3.05 15.44 20.14
CA PRO A 242 -1.97 16.41 19.88
C PRO A 242 -1.27 16.25 18.52
N GLN A 243 -1.08 15.00 18.08
CA GLN A 243 -0.46 14.64 16.81
C GLN A 243 -1.12 15.27 15.56
N TRP A 244 -2.38 15.70 15.69
CA TRP A 244 -3.12 16.28 14.58
C TRP A 244 -2.93 17.79 14.41
N TYR A 245 -2.52 18.52 15.45
CA TYR A 245 -2.49 19.98 15.45
C TYR A 245 -1.19 20.60 15.92
N GLU A 246 -0.40 19.91 16.75
CA GLU A 246 0.92 20.40 17.17
C GLU A 246 1.88 20.55 15.98
N PRO A 247 1.94 19.61 15.00
CA PRO A 247 2.78 19.81 13.81
C PRO A 247 2.36 21.03 12.96
N LEU A 248 1.11 21.47 13.09
CA LEU A 248 0.57 22.63 12.38
C LEU A 248 0.84 23.95 13.11
N ALA A 249 1.42 23.92 14.31
CA ALA A 249 1.62 25.10 15.14
C ALA A 249 2.95 25.82 14.86
N VAL A 250 3.84 25.21 14.08
CA VAL A 250 5.18 25.73 13.81
C VAL A 250 5.16 26.61 12.55
N LYS A 251 5.71 27.81 12.66
CA LYS A 251 6.01 28.66 11.51
C LYS A 251 7.39 28.23 11.02
N GLU A 252 7.50 27.65 9.83
CA GLU A 252 8.80 27.53 9.18
C GLU A 252 9.40 28.94 9.07
N ILE A 253 10.52 29.15 9.75
CA ILE A 253 11.35 30.32 9.53
C ILE A 253 12.04 30.05 8.20
N MET A 254 11.47 30.54 7.10
CA MET A 254 12.22 30.69 5.86
C MET A 254 13.33 31.71 6.17
N THR A 255 14.54 31.21 6.47
CA THR A 255 15.74 32.02 6.43
C THR A 255 16.04 32.30 4.96
N ASN A 256 15.88 33.57 4.56
CA ASN A 256 16.26 34.09 3.25
C ASN A 256 17.73 33.84 2.92
#